data_AF-A0A1G1BVK7-F1
#
_entry.id   AF-A0A1G1BVK7-F1
#
_cell.length_a   1.000
_cell.length_b   1.000
_cell.length_c   1.000
_cell.angle_alpha   90.00
_cell.angle_beta   90.00
_cell.angle_gamma   90.00
#
_symmetry.space_group_name_H-M   'P 1'
#
loop_
_entity.id
_entity.type
_entity.pdbx_description
1 polymer ?
#
loop_
_entity_poly.entity_id
_entity_poly.type
_entity_poly.pdbx_seq_one_letter_code
_entity_poly.pdbx_strand_id
1 'polypeptide(L)' 'MKTTIDIPEKELADAMRFTRAKTKRQAVVTALADFNRRQRMAGLTRHLGTCGNLLTVTELEQQRKQG' A
#
# COMPACT_ATOMS: atom_id res chain seq x y z
N MET A 1 -17.24 9.79 -6.03
CA MET A 1 -18.07 10.53 -5.05
C MET A 1 -17.37 11.83 -4.70
N LYS A 2 -18.11 12.93 -4.52
CA LYS A 2 -17.57 14.20 -4.04
C LYS A 2 -17.92 14.33 -2.56
N THR A 3 -16.93 14.71 -1.75
CA THR A 3 -17.08 14.88 -0.29
C THR A 3 -16.41 16.19 0.09
N THR A 4 -17.04 16.94 0.99
CA THR A 4 -16.48 18.18 1.55
C THR A 4 -15.97 17.88 2.96
N ILE A 5 -14.72 18.19 3.23
CA ILE A 5 -14.04 17.98 4.52
C ILE A 5 -13.15 19.18 4.82
N ASP A 6 -13.05 19.56 6.09
CA ASP A 6 -12.10 20.56 6.54
C ASP A 6 -10.77 19.90 6.87
N ILE A 7 -9.69 20.36 6.22
CA ILE A 7 -8.33 19.84 6.41
C ILE A 7 -7.46 20.98 6.93
N PRO A 8 -6.69 20.79 8.02
CA PRO A 8 -5.74 21.79 8.47
C PRO A 8 -4.75 22.15 7.35
N GLU A 9 -4.49 23.45 7.15
CA GLU A 9 -3.65 23.92 6.03
C GLU A 9 -2.23 23.33 6.07
N LYS A 10 -1.69 23.14 7.28
CA LYS A 10 -0.36 22.52 7.48
C LYS A 10 -0.32 21.08 6.99
N GLU A 11 -1.33 20.28 7.36
CA GLU A 11 -1.43 18.87 6.96
C GLU A 11 -1.62 18.75 5.44
N LEU A 12 -2.42 19.63 4.83
CA LEU A 12 -2.59 19.66 3.39
C LEU A 12 -1.31 20.06 2.66
N ALA A 13 -0.56 21.02 3.19
CA ALA A 13 0.73 21.44 2.65
C ALA A 13 1.76 20.30 2.70
N ASP A 14 1.83 19.57 3.82
CA ASP A 14 2.69 18.40 3.97
C ASP A 14 2.29 17.27 3.03
N ALA A 15 0.99 16.97 2.92
CA ALA A 15 0.49 16.01 1.95
C ALA A 15 0.89 16.39 0.52
N MET A 16 0.75 17.66 0.13
CA MET A 16 1.19 18.15 -1.18
C MET A 16 2.71 17.99 -1.37
N ARG A 17 3.51 18.33 -0.36
CA ARG A 17 4.98 18.18 -0.39
C ARG A 17 5.42 16.73 -0.54
N PHE A 18 4.87 15.82 0.27
CA PHE A 18 5.26 14.40 0.26
C PHE A 18 4.82 13.68 -1.00
N THR A 19 3.63 14.01 -1.51
CA THR A 19 3.10 13.40 -2.73
C THR A 19 3.58 14.08 -4.02
N ARG A 20 4.21 15.27 -3.91
CA ARG A 20 4.57 16.16 -5.04
C ARG A 20 3.38 16.44 -5.96
N ALA A 21 2.18 16.50 -5.41
CA ALA A 21 0.95 16.68 -6.17
C ALA A 21 0.80 18.12 -6.67
N LYS A 22 0.25 18.27 -7.88
CA LYS A 22 -0.03 19.60 -8.48
C LYS A 22 -1.32 20.22 -7.95
N THR A 23 -2.22 19.40 -7.38
CA THR A 23 -3.53 19.85 -6.91
C THR A 23 -3.86 19.27 -5.53
N LYS A 24 -4.66 20.01 -4.74
CA LYS A 24 -5.15 19.60 -3.42
C LYS A 24 -5.84 18.22 -3.48
N ARG A 25 -6.71 18.00 -4.47
CA ARG A 25 -7.39 16.72 -4.69
C ARG A 25 -6.40 15.57 -4.93
N GLN A 26 -5.41 15.78 -5.80
CA GLN A 26 -4.41 14.75 -6.11
C GLN A 26 -3.60 14.36 -4.87
N ALA A 27 -3.21 15.34 -4.04
CA ALA A 27 -2.49 15.08 -2.78
C ALA A 27 -3.30 14.17 -1.86
N VAL A 28 -4.57 14.52 -1.61
CA VAL A 28 -5.45 13.77 -0.71
C VAL A 28 -5.72 12.36 -1.25
N VAL A 29 -6.01 12.20 -2.54
CA VAL A 29 -6.26 10.88 -3.14
C VAL A 29 -5.01 10.00 -3.06
N THR A 30 -3.83 10.57 -3.30
CA THR A 30 -2.56 9.83 -3.24
C THR A 30 -2.25 9.40 -1.81
N ALA A 31 -2.40 10.30 -0.84
CA ALA A 31 -2.20 10.00 0.58
C ALA A 31 -3.15 8.89 1.06
N LEU A 32 -4.42 8.93 0.66
CA LEU A 32 -5.42 7.91 1.01
C LEU A 32 -5.09 6.54 0.39
N ALA A 33 -4.67 6.52 -0.88
CA ALA A 33 -4.28 5.30 -1.56
C ALA A 33 -3.06 4.64 -0.88
N ASP A 34 -2.06 5.45 -0.51
CA ASP A 34 -0.86 4.98 0.17
C ASP A 34 -1.15 4.47 1.59
N PHE A 35 -1.97 5.20 2.36
CA PHE A 35 -2.43 4.75 3.68
C PHE A 35 -3.11 3.37 3.58
N ASN A 36 -4.06 3.21 2.67
CA ASN A 36 -4.76 1.94 2.48
C ASN A 36 -3.81 0.81 2.03
N ARG A 37 -2.81 1.13 1.20
CA ARG A 37 -1.78 0.15 0.81
C ARG A 37 -0.99 -0.33 2.02
N ARG A 38 -0.53 0.59 2.88
CA ARG A 38 0.20 0.25 4.12
C ARG A 38 -0.64 -0.61 5.06
N GLN A 39 -1.92 -0.27 5.25
CA GLN A 39 -2.83 -1.05 6.08
C GLN A 39 -3.07 -2.47 5.53
N ARG A 40 -3.24 -2.61 4.21
CA ARG A 40 -3.33 -3.93 3.58
C ARG A 40 -2.06 -4.75 3.80
N MET A 41 -0.89 -4.16 3.62
CA MET A 41 0.39 -4.84 3.87
C MET A 41 0.55 -5.27 5.33
N ALA A 42 0.20 -4.40 6.28
CA ALA A 42 0.21 -4.75 7.70
C ALA A 42 -0.78 -5.88 8.03
N GLY A 43 -1.93 -5.92 7.35
CA GLY A 43 -2.88 -7.03 7.44
C GLY A 43 -2.28 -8.36 6.96
N LEU A 44 -1.51 -8.34 5.87
CA LEU A 44 -0.84 -9.54 5.36
C LEU A 44 0.19 -10.11 6.33
N THR A 45 0.81 -9.27 7.18
CA THR A 45 1.74 -9.72 8.23
C THR A 45 1.09 -10.76 9.15
N ARG A 46 -0.23 -10.68 9.38
CA ARG A 46 -0.98 -11.67 10.18
C ARG A 46 -1.02 -13.07 9.56
N HIS A 47 -0.79 -13.16 8.25
CA HIS A 47 -0.81 -14.42 7.51
C HIS A 47 0.58 -15.02 7.31
N LEU A 48 1.64 -14.33 7.76
CA LEU A 48 3.00 -14.88 7.71
C LEU A 48 3.07 -16.18 8.52
N GLY A 49 3.56 -17.25 7.87
CA GLY A 49 3.65 -18.59 8.47
C GLY A 49 2.35 -19.41 8.44
N THR A 50 1.22 -18.84 8.01
CA THR A 50 -0.06 -19.57 7.92
C THR A 50 -0.32 -20.21 6.56
N CYS A 51 0.46 -19.85 5.54
CA CYS A 51 0.31 -20.37 4.18
C CYS A 51 0.97 -21.74 4.01
N GLY A 52 0.33 -22.79 4.51
CA GLY A 52 0.86 -24.17 4.44
C GLY A 52 0.85 -24.81 3.04
N ASN A 53 0.08 -24.25 2.09
CA ASN A 53 -0.08 -24.81 0.74
C ASN A 53 0.75 -24.06 -0.33
N LEU A 54 1.60 -23.11 0.07
CA LEU A 54 2.51 -22.45 -0.87
C LEU A 54 3.77 -23.30 -1.03
N LEU A 55 4.27 -23.40 -2.26
CA LEU A 55 5.57 -24.03 -2.52
C LEU A 55 6.66 -23.33 -1.70
N THR A 56 7.46 -24.14 -1.03
CA THR A 56 8.72 -23.71 -0.42
C THR A 56 9.73 -23.34 -1.51
N VAL A 57 10.75 -22.55 -1.13
CA VAL A 57 11.84 -22.18 -2.06
C VAL A 57 12.52 -23.43 -2.64
N THR A 58 12.72 -24.46 -1.82
CA THR A 58 13.33 -25.73 -2.22
C THR A 58 12.50 -26.47 -3.27
N GLU A 59 11.18 -26.55 -3.07
CA GLU A 59 10.27 -27.18 -4.04
C GLU A 59 10.26 -26.41 -5.37
N LEU A 60 10.33 -25.08 -5.33
CA LEU A 60 10.36 -24.24 -6.52
C LEU A 60 11.66 -24.44 -7.33
N GLU A 61 12.80 -24.54 -6.64
CA GLU A 61 14.09 -24.81 -7.27
C GLU A 61 14.13 -26.19 -7.93
N GLN A 62 13.49 -27.19 -7.34
CA GLN A 62 13.37 -28.52 -7.95
C GLN A 62 12.53 -28.49 -9.22
N GLN A 63 11.38 -27.80 -9.22
CA GLN A 63 10.56 -27.64 -10.42
C GLN A 63 11.29 -26.92 -11.55
N ARG A 64 12.07 -25.87 -11.24
CA ARG A 64 12.87 -25.13 -12.23
C ARG A 64 14.01 -25.93 -12.85
N LYS A 65 14.50 -26.97 -12.17
CA LYS A 65 15.54 -27.87 -12.69
C LYS A 65 14.97 -29.01 -13.54
N GLN A 66 13.65 -29.24 -13.47
CA GLN A 66 12.95 -30.31 -14.18
C GLN A 66 12.30 -29.85 -15.50
N GLY A 67 12.30 -28.55 -15.80
CA GLY A 67 11.92 -27.98 -17.10
C GLY A 67 13.15 -27.50 -17.85
#